data_AF-A0A7W0PG52-F1
#
_entry.id   AF-A0A7W0PG52-F1
#
_cell.length_a   1.000
_cell.length_b   1.000
_cell.length_c   1.000
_cell.angle_alpha   90.00
_cell.angle_beta   90.00
_cell.angle_gamma   90.00
#
_symmetry.space_group_name_H-M   'P 1'
#
loop_
_entity.id
_entity.type
_entity.pdbx_description
1 polymer ?
#
loop_
_entity_poly.entity_id
_entity_poly.type
_entity_poly.pdbx_seq_one_letter_code
_entity_poly.pdbx_strand_id
1 'polypeptide(L)'
;MPGLAEVAAALVLAVAAGGAAAPVDCGQFRVITLRHAQTKFSIRAPEGFKLNLRNGVYVMRKRSVTVSYVRLDTRVSPAQLGVALVQALPGRVLVRAGDNRHFVAAVAGGSRNDHFVVERAGSRLAVTASTTPGVPVALETLRQMGLSARGGVMLRAPRPRPQQTIPLRAYRAPDGGATALVPSGNDWNIQSSGGSIQGSGRRGAFLFGFSYNVPLSAPPNSPPSFITGPYLSAVQALEQLFPRLAPNVRNIRVRRVLRDAILPSFTSSGMLLFDYRLNGRPWTGVATVATDHLSKFSNFLWNFYYSGIGVPAGSSPAVGVGLLRSWRSWDPSGAIAARTRAAIALINETNEIWQQTNEFRSRIADQQSRDVGCLLSGYYIIEDNARRYGLPPLDCGQIYTERD
;
A
#
# COMPACT_ATOMS: atom_id res chain seq x y z
N MET A 1 11.07 12.57 -5.67
CA MET A 1 10.40 13.60 -4.85
C MET A 1 11.01 13.54 -3.45
N PRO A 2 11.41 14.66 -2.81
CA PRO A 2 11.80 14.63 -1.40
C PRO A 2 10.67 13.98 -0.60
N GLY A 3 11.02 13.21 0.43
CA GLY A 3 10.00 12.67 1.33
C GLY A 3 9.30 13.83 2.02
N LEU A 4 7.97 13.83 2.02
CA LEU A 4 7.16 14.78 2.82
C LEU A 4 7.69 14.92 4.26
N ALA A 5 8.24 13.83 4.80
CA ALA A 5 8.89 13.77 6.11
C ALA A 5 10.15 14.63 6.26
N GLU A 6 10.98 14.81 5.22
CA GLU A 6 12.20 15.63 5.30
C GLU A 6 11.87 17.12 5.30
N VAL A 7 10.88 17.51 4.48
CA VAL A 7 10.34 18.88 4.48
C VAL A 7 9.69 19.18 5.83
N ALA A 8 8.87 18.25 6.33
CA ALA A 8 8.26 18.37 7.65
C ALA A 8 9.30 18.42 8.79
N ALA A 9 10.35 17.61 8.76
CA ALA A 9 11.40 17.63 9.79
C ALA A 9 12.18 18.96 9.82
N ALA A 10 12.53 19.51 8.66
CA ALA A 10 13.20 20.82 8.57
C ALA A 10 12.31 21.96 9.09
N LEU A 11 11.00 21.89 8.81
CA LEU A 11 10.00 22.82 9.34
C LEU A 11 9.79 22.65 10.85
N VAL A 12 9.71 21.43 11.35
CA VAL A 12 9.57 21.12 12.79
C VAL A 12 10.79 21.60 13.57
N LEU A 13 12.00 21.47 13.02
CA LEU A 13 13.21 22.07 13.59
C LEU A 13 13.15 23.60 13.66
N ALA A 14 12.54 24.24 12.66
CA ALA A 14 12.34 25.69 12.65
C ALA A 14 11.25 26.16 13.63
N VAL A 15 10.21 25.34 13.81
CA VAL A 15 9.11 25.55 14.78
C VAL A 15 9.61 25.32 16.21
N ALA A 16 10.41 24.27 16.44
CA ALA A 16 10.97 23.89 17.73
C ALA A 16 12.14 24.78 18.20
N ALA A 17 12.67 25.67 17.35
CA ALA A 17 13.78 26.57 17.72
C ALA A 17 13.38 27.68 18.72
N GLY A 18 12.12 27.70 19.20
CA GLY A 18 11.62 28.58 20.27
C GLY A 18 11.74 27.91 21.63
N GLY A 19 12.58 28.46 22.51
CA GLY A 19 12.65 28.06 23.92
C GLY A 19 11.36 28.39 24.68
N ALA A 20 11.08 27.62 25.72
CA ALA A 20 9.94 27.81 26.62
C ALA A 20 10.04 29.14 27.39
N ALA A 21 8.94 29.87 27.53
CA ALA A 21 8.84 31.04 28.42
C ALA A 21 7.37 31.30 28.82
N ALA A 22 7.08 32.21 29.75
CA ALA A 22 5.75 32.38 30.40
C ALA A 22 4.57 32.93 29.53
N PRO A 23 3.29 32.55 29.81
CA PRO A 23 2.10 32.87 29.00
C PRO A 23 1.85 34.37 28.74
N VAL A 24 1.11 34.68 27.66
CA VAL A 24 0.72 36.05 27.26
C VAL A 24 -0.79 36.13 27.13
N ASP A 25 -1.35 37.21 27.69
CA ASP A 25 -2.76 37.60 27.59
C ASP A 25 -3.09 38.21 26.20
N CYS A 26 -4.21 37.81 25.61
CA CYS A 26 -4.55 38.00 24.19
C CYS A 26 -5.66 39.05 23.95
N GLY A 27 -5.68 40.13 24.74
CA GLY A 27 -6.54 41.29 24.50
C GLY A 27 -6.06 42.17 23.33
N GLN A 28 -7.01 42.56 22.46
CA GLN A 28 -6.91 43.48 21.30
C GLN A 28 -5.53 44.07 21.00
N PHE A 29 -4.79 43.43 20.10
CA PHE A 29 -3.46 43.91 19.71
C PHE A 29 -3.52 45.01 18.66
N ARG A 30 -2.80 46.11 18.91
CA ARG A 30 -2.37 47.03 17.85
C ARG A 30 -1.44 46.27 16.89
N VAL A 31 -1.69 46.37 15.59
CA VAL A 31 -0.92 45.64 14.56
C VAL A 31 0.22 46.52 14.05
N ILE A 32 1.45 46.01 14.08
CA ILE A 32 2.64 46.65 13.51
C ILE A 32 3.15 45.89 12.30
N THR A 33 3.86 46.57 11.41
CA THR A 33 4.57 45.90 10.30
C THR A 33 6.02 45.66 10.69
N LEU A 34 6.39 44.40 10.86
CA LEU A 34 7.78 44.00 11.06
C LEU A 34 8.48 43.92 9.71
N ARG A 35 9.71 44.43 9.62
CA ARG A 35 10.51 44.44 8.38
C ARG A 35 11.89 43.87 8.63
N HIS A 36 12.35 43.00 7.73
CA HIS A 36 13.72 42.52 7.67
C HIS A 36 14.38 43.11 6.41
N ALA A 37 15.19 44.15 6.61
CA ALA A 37 15.70 45.01 5.54
C ALA A 37 16.49 44.22 4.48
N GLN A 38 17.42 43.36 4.91
CA GLN A 38 18.31 42.61 4.02
C GLN A 38 17.56 41.76 2.99
N THR A 39 16.43 41.17 3.38
CA THR A 39 15.65 40.29 2.50
C THR A 39 14.39 40.96 1.94
N LYS A 40 14.23 42.26 2.19
CA LYS A 40 13.01 43.03 1.86
C LYS A 40 11.72 42.35 2.36
N PHE A 41 11.83 41.59 3.46
CA PHE A 41 10.70 40.85 4.00
C PHE A 41 9.89 41.77 4.90
N SER A 42 8.56 41.69 4.82
CA SER A 42 7.67 42.39 5.75
C SER A 42 6.48 41.52 6.10
N ILE A 43 6.02 41.59 7.35
CA ILE A 43 4.85 40.86 7.84
C ILE A 43 4.13 41.69 8.90
N ARG A 44 2.79 41.66 8.92
CA ARG A 44 2.00 42.27 9.99
C ARG A 44 1.95 41.31 11.17
N ALA A 45 2.22 41.82 12.36
CA ALA A 45 2.19 41.08 13.61
C ALA A 45 1.65 41.97 14.73
N PRO A 46 1.14 41.39 15.84
CA PRO A 46 0.85 42.15 17.04
C PRO A 46 2.03 43.00 17.51
N GLU A 47 1.76 44.13 18.13
CA GLU A 47 2.78 45.00 18.73
C GLU A 47 3.62 44.24 19.76
N GLY A 48 4.93 44.52 19.79
CA GLY A 48 5.90 43.92 20.72
C GLY A 48 6.61 42.66 20.19
N PHE A 49 6.27 42.17 18.99
CA PHE A 49 7.06 41.12 18.34
C PHE A 49 8.37 41.69 17.77
N LYS A 50 9.47 40.93 17.94
CA LYS A 50 10.76 41.18 17.29
C LYS A 50 10.98 40.15 16.19
N LEU A 51 11.41 40.61 15.01
CA LEU A 51 11.64 39.78 13.83
C LEU A 51 13.12 39.47 13.66
N ASN A 52 13.44 38.19 13.48
CA ASN A 52 14.77 37.70 13.14
C ASN A 52 14.69 36.72 11.97
N LEU A 53 15.77 36.57 11.21
CA LEU A 53 15.92 35.53 10.19
C LEU A 53 16.87 34.44 10.70
N ARG A 54 16.46 33.18 10.63
CA ARG A 54 17.30 32.02 10.99
C ARG A 54 17.14 30.93 9.94
N ASN A 55 18.22 30.56 9.25
CA ASN A 55 18.24 29.49 8.25
C ASN A 55 17.10 29.57 7.22
N GLY A 56 16.79 30.77 6.74
CA GLY A 56 15.70 31.00 5.77
C GLY A 56 14.29 31.04 6.36
N VAL A 57 14.14 30.96 7.69
CA VAL A 57 12.86 31.07 8.40
C VAL A 57 12.81 32.37 9.18
N TYR A 58 11.71 33.11 9.01
CA TYR A 58 11.44 34.33 9.73
C TYR A 58 10.83 34.00 11.08
N VAL A 59 11.54 34.31 12.16
CA VAL A 59 11.13 34.02 13.52
C VAL A 59 10.75 35.33 14.21
N MET A 60 9.49 35.42 14.60
CA MET A 60 8.90 36.53 15.34
C MET A 60 8.73 36.10 16.79
N ARG A 61 9.30 36.86 17.74
CA ARG A 61 9.21 36.54 19.17
C ARG A 61 8.63 37.68 19.98
N LYS A 62 7.72 37.36 20.91
CA LYS A 62 7.21 38.25 21.95
C LYS A 62 7.05 37.46 23.23
N ARG A 63 7.86 37.77 24.26
CA ARG A 63 7.92 37.02 25.53
C ARG A 63 8.11 35.52 25.23
N SER A 64 7.13 34.69 25.56
CA SER A 64 7.10 33.24 25.32
C SER A 64 6.57 32.78 23.99
N VAL A 65 5.94 33.68 23.25
CA VAL A 65 5.29 33.35 22.01
C VAL A 65 6.32 33.44 20.91
N THR A 66 6.56 32.30 20.26
CA THR A 66 7.35 32.24 19.03
C THR A 66 6.41 31.95 17.87
N VAL A 67 6.41 32.83 16.87
CA VAL A 67 5.77 32.59 15.58
C VAL A 67 6.85 32.51 14.51
N SER A 68 6.80 31.48 13.68
CA SER A 68 7.68 31.28 12.56
C SER A 68 6.92 31.42 11.25
N TYR A 69 7.56 31.99 10.24
CA TYR A 69 7.05 32.12 8.89
C TYR A 69 8.09 31.67 7.87
N VAL A 70 7.65 30.90 6.88
CA VAL A 70 8.51 30.44 5.78
C VAL A 70 7.71 30.33 4.48
N ARG A 71 8.41 30.59 3.36
CA ARG A 71 7.93 30.32 2.01
C ARG A 71 8.70 29.15 1.40
N LEU A 72 7.96 28.21 0.84
CA LEU A 72 8.47 26.97 0.26
C LEU A 72 8.18 26.91 -1.23
N ASP A 73 9.21 26.58 -2.01
CA ASP A 73 9.07 26.20 -3.42
C ASP A 73 8.84 24.68 -3.52
N THR A 74 7.59 24.27 -3.72
CA THR A 74 7.22 22.85 -3.74
C THR A 74 5.94 22.60 -4.52
N ARG A 75 5.85 21.42 -5.15
CA ARG A 75 4.63 20.93 -5.84
C ARG A 75 3.63 20.23 -4.90
N VAL A 76 4.02 20.02 -3.64
CA VAL A 76 3.19 19.38 -2.61
C VAL A 76 1.94 20.22 -2.31
N SER A 77 0.80 19.60 -2.06
CA SER A 77 -0.42 20.33 -1.67
C SER A 77 -0.37 20.77 -0.19
N PRO A 78 -1.06 21.87 0.21
CA PRO A 78 -1.19 22.28 1.61
C PRO A 78 -1.61 21.14 2.54
N ALA A 79 -2.63 20.35 2.16
CA ALA A 79 -3.06 19.18 2.91
C ALA A 79 -1.97 18.13 3.09
N GLN A 80 -1.23 17.79 2.02
CA GLN A 80 -0.14 16.80 2.10
C GLN A 80 0.98 17.26 3.03
N LEU A 81 1.40 18.52 2.94
CA LEU A 81 2.41 19.09 3.84
C LEU A 81 1.89 19.17 5.28
N GLY A 82 0.65 19.64 5.45
CA GLY A 82 0.02 19.79 6.75
C GLY A 82 -0.09 18.47 7.52
N VAL A 83 -0.50 17.40 6.84
CA VAL A 83 -0.53 16.04 7.43
C VAL A 83 0.86 15.58 7.86
N ALA A 84 1.88 15.82 7.04
CA ALA A 84 3.25 15.46 7.39
C ALA A 84 3.77 16.24 8.60
N LEU A 85 3.40 17.53 8.73
CA LEU A 85 3.73 18.34 9.90
C LEU A 85 3.03 17.83 11.17
N VAL A 86 1.73 17.53 11.10
CA VAL A 86 0.99 16.94 12.23
C VAL A 86 1.66 15.64 12.69
N GLN A 87 2.04 14.76 11.76
CA GLN A 87 2.67 13.47 12.08
C GLN A 87 4.07 13.59 12.69
N ALA A 88 4.76 14.71 12.43
CA ALA A 88 6.11 14.95 12.93
C ALA A 88 6.12 15.67 14.31
N LEU A 89 5.00 16.26 14.73
CA LEU A 89 4.88 16.90 16.03
C LEU A 89 4.45 15.89 17.10
N PRO A 90 5.13 15.86 18.26
CA PRO A 90 4.69 15.06 19.40
C PRO A 90 3.48 15.74 20.06
N GLY A 91 2.34 15.04 20.14
CA GLY A 91 1.18 15.56 20.86
C GLY A 91 -0.17 15.04 20.36
N ARG A 92 -1.23 15.47 21.03
CA ARG A 92 -2.62 15.18 20.63
C ARG A 92 -3.11 16.26 19.68
N VAL A 93 -3.61 15.86 18.52
CA VAL A 93 -4.25 16.76 17.56
C VAL A 93 -5.59 17.23 18.14
N LEU A 94 -5.76 18.54 18.31
CA LEU A 94 -7.00 19.15 18.78
C LEU A 94 -7.89 19.59 17.61
N VAL A 95 -7.28 20.21 16.61
CA VAL A 95 -7.95 20.72 15.41
C VAL A 95 -7.13 20.34 14.21
N ARG A 96 -7.81 19.89 13.15
CA ARG A 96 -7.23 19.66 11.82
C ARG A 96 -8.30 19.90 10.78
N ALA A 97 -8.08 20.87 9.91
CA ALA A 97 -8.97 21.16 8.78
C ALA A 97 -8.14 21.65 7.59
N GLY A 98 -8.53 21.31 6.37
CA GLY A 98 -7.83 21.80 5.19
C GLY A 98 -8.14 21.04 3.90
N ASP A 99 -7.81 21.68 2.79
CA ASP A 99 -7.95 21.22 1.42
C ASP A 99 -6.65 21.46 0.62
N ASN A 100 -6.74 21.48 -0.71
CA ASN A 100 -5.60 21.72 -1.58
C ASN A 100 -5.18 23.20 -1.72
N ARG A 101 -5.90 24.12 -1.08
CA ARG A 101 -5.62 25.57 -1.04
C ARG A 101 -5.13 26.04 0.32
N HIS A 102 -5.65 25.47 1.40
CA HIS A 102 -5.30 25.85 2.77
C HIS A 102 -5.32 24.64 3.72
N PHE A 103 -4.52 24.69 4.78
CA PHE A 103 -4.55 23.69 5.85
C PHE A 103 -4.22 24.35 7.18
N VAL A 104 -4.95 23.98 8.24
CA VAL A 104 -4.77 24.47 9.60
C VAL A 104 -4.74 23.30 10.58
N ALA A 105 -3.89 23.39 11.60
CA ALA A 105 -3.89 22.42 12.68
C ALA A 105 -3.45 23.03 14.02
N ALA A 106 -4.00 22.46 15.09
CA ALA A 106 -3.61 22.69 16.47
C ALA A 106 -3.23 21.37 17.13
N VAL A 107 -2.04 21.30 17.72
CA VAL A 107 -1.49 20.12 18.38
C VAL A 107 -1.10 20.48 19.81
N ALA A 108 -1.69 19.79 20.79
CA ALA A 108 -1.30 19.91 22.19
C ALA A 108 -0.17 18.93 22.51
N GLY A 109 1.05 19.44 22.69
CA GLY A 109 2.17 18.74 23.28
C GLY A 109 2.24 19.03 24.78
N GLY A 110 2.66 18.07 25.62
CA GLY A 110 2.53 18.15 27.08
C GLY A 110 2.85 19.51 27.72
N SER A 111 3.97 20.14 27.35
CA SER A 111 4.38 21.46 27.85
C SER A 111 4.25 22.61 26.83
N ARG A 112 3.68 22.36 25.64
CA ARG A 112 3.55 23.36 24.57
C ARG A 112 2.40 23.08 23.59
N ASN A 113 1.75 24.14 23.15
CA ASN A 113 0.78 24.11 22.07
C ASN A 113 1.44 24.55 20.76
N ASP A 114 1.33 23.72 19.74
CA ASP A 114 1.86 23.94 18.39
C ASP A 114 0.68 24.17 17.44
N HIS A 115 0.55 25.38 16.90
CA HIS A 115 -0.47 25.76 15.93
C HIS A 115 0.20 26.10 14.61
N PHE A 116 -0.37 25.70 13.48
CA PHE A 116 0.17 26.10 12.19
C PHE A 116 -0.88 26.17 11.09
N VAL A 117 -0.55 26.99 10.10
CA VAL A 117 -1.33 27.29 8.92
C VAL A 117 -0.43 27.14 7.71
N VAL A 118 -0.89 26.37 6.72
CA VAL A 118 -0.25 26.18 5.42
C VAL A 118 -1.17 26.75 4.35
N GLU A 119 -0.72 27.76 3.63
CA GLU A 119 -1.50 28.46 2.61
C GLU A 119 -0.82 28.36 1.25
N ARG A 120 -1.61 28.13 0.20
CA ARG A 120 -1.10 28.18 -1.17
C ARG A 120 -1.09 29.62 -1.66
N ALA A 121 0.10 30.11 -2.03
CA ALA A 121 0.31 31.42 -2.63
C ALA A 121 0.91 31.25 -4.04
N GLY A 122 0.03 31.11 -5.03
CA GLY A 122 0.42 30.78 -6.41
C GLY A 122 1.08 29.40 -6.50
N SER A 123 2.30 29.33 -7.04
CA SER A 123 3.10 28.09 -7.14
C SER A 123 3.81 27.71 -5.84
N ARG A 124 3.67 28.51 -4.77
CA ARG A 124 4.44 28.38 -3.52
C ARG A 124 3.52 28.04 -2.35
N LEU A 125 4.11 27.48 -1.30
CA LEU A 125 3.44 27.35 -0.01
C LEU A 125 3.99 28.38 0.98
N ALA A 126 3.10 29.01 1.74
CA ALA A 126 3.45 29.79 2.92
C ALA A 126 3.06 28.98 4.16
N VAL A 127 4.00 28.85 5.11
CA VAL A 127 3.73 28.19 6.40
C VAL A 127 3.94 29.21 7.50
N THR A 128 2.89 29.44 8.29
CA THR A 128 2.97 30.21 9.54
C THR A 128 2.69 29.27 10.70
N ALA A 129 3.60 29.19 11.66
CA ALA A 129 3.44 28.29 12.79
C ALA A 129 3.78 29.02 14.10
N SER A 130 3.02 28.78 15.16
CA SER A 130 3.36 29.23 16.51
C SER A 130 3.58 28.08 17.45
N THR A 131 4.53 28.29 18.35
CA THR A 131 4.78 27.43 19.51
C THR A 131 4.65 28.27 20.77
N THR A 132 3.79 27.84 21.68
CA THR A 132 3.49 28.55 22.93
C THR A 132 3.32 27.57 24.09
N PRO A 133 3.94 27.79 25.26
CA PRO A 133 3.74 26.93 26.45
C PRO A 133 2.45 27.23 27.24
N GLY A 134 1.64 28.20 26.81
CA GLY A 134 0.37 28.57 27.46
C GLY A 134 -0.75 28.75 26.43
N VAL A 135 -1.51 29.85 26.55
CA VAL A 135 -2.60 30.19 25.61
C VAL A 135 -2.03 30.28 24.19
N PRO A 136 -2.54 29.48 23.24
CA PRO A 136 -2.00 29.46 21.91
C PRO A 136 -2.46 30.67 21.09
N VAL A 137 -1.65 31.03 20.10
CA VAL A 137 -2.05 32.05 19.12
C VAL A 137 -3.22 31.48 18.30
N ALA A 138 -4.31 32.24 18.21
CA ALA A 138 -5.47 31.84 17.41
C ALA A 138 -5.06 31.53 15.96
N LEU A 139 -5.59 30.44 15.40
CA LEU A 139 -5.26 30.00 14.04
C LEU A 139 -5.55 31.08 13.00
N GLU A 140 -6.63 31.84 13.17
CA GLU A 140 -6.96 32.95 12.29
C GLU A 140 -5.92 34.09 12.38
N THR A 141 -5.40 34.40 13.56
CA THR A 141 -4.30 35.36 13.70
C THR A 141 -3.05 34.88 12.96
N LEU A 142 -2.68 33.60 13.06
CA LEU A 142 -1.55 33.04 12.31
C LEU A 142 -1.76 33.10 10.80
N ARG A 143 -2.99 32.84 10.36
CA ARG A 143 -3.39 32.96 8.96
C ARG A 143 -3.24 34.40 8.47
N GLN A 144 -3.78 35.38 9.19
CA GLN A 144 -3.67 36.80 8.85
C GLN A 144 -2.22 37.29 8.83
N MET A 145 -1.39 36.86 9.79
CA MET A 145 0.05 37.10 9.75
C MET A 145 0.65 36.54 8.46
N GLY A 146 0.39 35.28 8.14
CA GLY A 146 0.90 34.63 6.93
C GLY A 146 0.49 35.30 5.61
N LEU A 147 -0.78 35.69 5.49
CA LEU A 147 -1.33 36.38 4.32
C LEU A 147 -0.75 37.79 4.13
N SER A 148 -0.40 38.47 5.23
CA SER A 148 0.21 39.80 5.18
C SER A 148 1.68 39.80 4.75
N ALA A 149 2.32 38.64 4.76
CA ALA A 149 3.75 38.51 4.49
C ALA A 149 4.08 38.87 3.03
N ARG A 150 5.11 39.69 2.83
CA ARG A 150 5.61 40.13 1.51
C ARG A 150 7.14 40.02 1.47
N GLY A 151 7.69 39.83 0.26
CA GLY A 151 9.13 39.67 0.04
C GLY A 151 9.73 38.44 0.70
N GLY A 152 11.03 38.52 1.03
CA GLY A 152 11.76 37.51 1.78
C GLY A 152 12.39 36.40 0.96
N VAL A 153 13.19 35.58 1.66
CA VAL A 153 13.87 34.42 1.09
C VAL A 153 12.91 33.25 0.95
N MET A 154 13.11 32.50 -0.13
CA MET A 154 12.35 31.29 -0.41
C MET A 154 13.21 30.09 -0.05
N LEU A 155 12.73 29.27 0.88
CA LEU A 155 13.35 27.99 1.14
C LEU A 155 12.98 27.05 0.00
N ARG A 156 13.99 26.71 -0.80
CA ARG A 156 13.91 25.56 -1.68
C ARG A 156 14.02 24.32 -0.79
N ALA A 157 13.14 23.34 -1.00
CA ALA A 157 13.34 22.04 -0.40
C ALA A 157 14.79 21.57 -0.69
N PRO A 158 15.49 20.92 0.26
CA PRO A 158 16.83 20.43 0.03
C PRO A 158 16.88 19.69 -1.31
N ARG A 159 17.83 20.05 -2.20
CA ARG A 159 18.07 19.25 -3.40
C ARG A 159 18.40 17.84 -2.90
N PRO A 160 17.71 16.79 -3.35
CA PRO A 160 18.02 15.44 -2.93
C PRO A 160 19.50 15.20 -3.24
N ARG A 161 20.31 15.00 -2.20
CA ARG A 161 21.61 14.35 -2.43
C ARG A 161 21.26 13.01 -3.07
N PRO A 162 21.87 12.62 -4.20
CA PRO A 162 21.73 11.27 -4.69
C PRO A 162 22.20 10.35 -3.56
N GLN A 163 21.26 9.79 -2.82
CA GLN A 163 21.57 8.68 -1.92
C GLN A 163 22.14 7.63 -2.84
N GLN A 164 23.44 7.34 -2.69
CA GLN A 164 24.04 6.17 -3.31
C GLN A 164 23.25 4.98 -2.80
N THR A 165 22.30 4.50 -3.59
CA THR A 165 21.59 3.25 -3.33
C THR A 165 22.43 2.10 -3.86
N ILE A 166 22.10 0.87 -3.47
CA ILE A 166 22.60 -0.28 -4.22
C ILE A 166 22.22 -0.12 -5.70
N PRO A 167 23.11 -0.50 -6.63
CA PRO A 167 22.81 -0.45 -8.04
C PRO A 167 21.69 -1.44 -8.37
N LEU A 168 20.82 -1.07 -9.31
CA LEU A 168 19.66 -1.86 -9.73
C LEU A 168 19.74 -2.09 -11.23
N ARG A 169 19.26 -3.25 -11.69
CA ARG A 169 19.09 -3.59 -13.11
C ARG A 169 17.64 -3.98 -13.39
N ALA A 170 17.20 -3.80 -14.63
CA ALA A 170 15.92 -4.33 -15.07
C ALA A 170 15.95 -5.87 -15.06
N TYR A 171 14.84 -6.46 -14.65
CA TYR A 171 14.62 -7.91 -14.63
C TYR A 171 13.22 -8.22 -15.14
N ARG A 172 13.15 -9.28 -15.95
CA ARG A 172 11.92 -9.87 -16.44
C ARG A 172 11.97 -11.34 -16.04
N ALA A 173 10.90 -11.81 -15.39
CA ALA A 173 10.76 -13.21 -15.03
C ALA A 173 10.78 -14.10 -16.30
N PRO A 174 11.45 -15.27 -16.29
CA PRO A 174 11.53 -16.14 -17.47
C PRO A 174 10.17 -16.61 -18.00
N ASP A 175 9.17 -16.74 -17.11
CA ASP A 175 7.79 -17.08 -17.44
C ASP A 175 6.99 -15.88 -18.02
N GLY A 176 7.62 -14.70 -18.14
CA GLY A 176 6.97 -13.45 -18.54
C GLY A 176 5.98 -12.90 -17.51
N GLY A 177 5.87 -13.52 -16.33
CA GLY A 177 4.83 -13.25 -15.35
C GLY A 177 5.00 -11.95 -14.58
N ALA A 178 6.23 -11.44 -14.46
CA ALA A 178 6.50 -10.18 -13.78
C ALA A 178 7.74 -9.45 -14.31
N THR A 179 7.77 -8.14 -14.09
CA THR A 179 8.96 -7.31 -14.27
C THR A 179 9.28 -6.54 -12.99
N ALA A 180 10.55 -6.19 -12.78
CA ALA A 180 10.97 -5.29 -11.70
C ALA A 180 12.38 -4.74 -11.98
N LEU A 181 12.76 -3.69 -11.27
CA LEU A 181 14.17 -3.42 -10.97
C LEU A 181 14.60 -4.33 -9.83
N VAL A 182 15.78 -4.95 -9.94
CA VAL A 182 16.36 -5.82 -8.90
C VAL A 182 17.81 -5.42 -8.62
N PRO A 183 18.35 -5.69 -7.42
CA PRO A 183 19.76 -5.47 -7.13
C PRO A 183 20.69 -6.06 -8.20
N SER A 184 21.64 -5.25 -8.66
CA SER A 184 22.69 -5.70 -9.56
C SER A 184 23.94 -6.02 -8.75
N GLY A 185 24.43 -7.24 -8.84
CA GLY A 185 25.61 -7.71 -8.14
C GLY A 185 25.62 -9.24 -8.11
N ASN A 186 26.80 -9.83 -8.19
CA ASN A 186 26.96 -11.29 -8.19
C ASN A 186 26.63 -11.92 -6.83
N ASP A 187 26.44 -11.11 -5.78
CA ASP A 187 26.06 -11.54 -4.44
C ASP A 187 24.55 -11.72 -4.26
N TRP A 188 23.74 -11.43 -5.29
CA TRP A 188 22.28 -11.58 -5.25
C TRP A 188 21.83 -12.81 -6.04
N ASN A 189 21.17 -13.73 -5.36
CA ASN A 189 20.41 -14.80 -6.00
C ASN A 189 18.98 -14.32 -6.21
N ILE A 190 18.50 -14.36 -7.46
CA ILE A 190 17.18 -13.85 -7.86
C ILE A 190 16.41 -14.97 -8.54
N GLN A 191 15.17 -15.16 -8.11
CA GLN A 191 14.25 -16.17 -8.63
C GLN A 191 12.87 -15.54 -8.83
N SER A 192 12.07 -16.16 -9.69
CA SER A 192 10.71 -15.69 -9.96
C SER A 192 9.81 -16.85 -10.37
N SER A 193 8.52 -16.75 -10.03
CA SER A 193 7.52 -17.72 -10.43
C SER A 193 6.11 -17.12 -10.34
N GLY A 194 5.29 -17.27 -11.39
CA GLY A 194 3.86 -17.01 -11.33
C GLY A 194 3.48 -15.58 -10.96
N GLY A 195 4.32 -14.62 -11.33
CA GLY A 195 4.17 -13.19 -10.99
C GLY A 195 4.92 -12.75 -9.74
N SER A 196 5.46 -13.68 -8.95
CA SER A 196 6.32 -13.36 -7.81
C SER A 196 7.78 -13.19 -8.23
N ILE A 197 8.49 -12.32 -7.53
CA ILE A 197 9.95 -12.16 -7.68
C ILE A 197 10.56 -12.13 -6.29
N GLN A 198 11.59 -12.95 -6.07
CA GLN A 198 12.32 -13.02 -4.82
C GLN A 198 13.81 -12.90 -5.05
N GLY A 199 14.52 -12.41 -4.05
CA GLY A 199 15.96 -12.46 -4.07
C GLY A 199 16.59 -12.24 -2.72
N SER A 200 17.79 -12.78 -2.55
CA SER A 200 18.55 -12.62 -1.32
C SER A 200 20.03 -12.51 -1.61
N GLY A 201 20.72 -11.80 -0.74
CA GLY A 201 22.16 -11.65 -0.74
C GLY A 201 22.65 -11.27 0.66
N ARG A 202 23.96 -11.08 0.82
CA ARG A 202 24.56 -10.77 2.13
C ARG A 202 24.03 -9.45 2.73
N ARG A 203 23.59 -8.52 1.86
CA ARG A 203 23.17 -7.16 2.20
C ARG A 203 21.68 -7.03 2.46
N GLY A 204 20.84 -7.94 1.97
CA GLY A 204 19.40 -7.83 2.09
C GLY A 204 18.65 -8.97 1.41
N ALA A 205 17.33 -8.93 1.52
CA ALA A 205 16.42 -9.88 0.90
C ALA A 205 15.10 -9.19 0.51
N PHE A 206 14.40 -9.75 -0.47
CA PHE A 206 13.09 -9.30 -0.89
C PHE A 206 12.25 -10.46 -1.43
N LEU A 207 10.95 -10.34 -1.30
CA LEU A 207 9.97 -11.28 -1.84
C LEU A 207 8.72 -10.49 -2.21
N PHE A 208 8.38 -10.42 -3.48
CA PHE A 208 7.27 -9.64 -4.00
C PHE A 208 6.18 -10.57 -4.51
N GLY A 209 4.95 -10.33 -4.08
CA GLY A 209 3.77 -10.98 -4.66
C GLY A 209 3.61 -12.45 -4.30
N PHE A 210 4.19 -12.89 -3.19
CA PHE A 210 4.00 -14.26 -2.72
C PHE A 210 2.58 -14.45 -2.22
N SER A 211 1.95 -15.54 -2.65
CA SER A 211 0.63 -15.94 -2.17
C SER A 211 0.64 -17.44 -1.92
N TYR A 212 0.00 -17.86 -0.83
CA TYR A 212 -0.07 -19.24 -0.41
C TYR A 212 -1.46 -19.54 0.15
N ASN A 213 -2.04 -20.65 -0.28
CA ASN A 213 -3.33 -21.13 0.22
C ASN A 213 -3.07 -22.06 1.41
N VAL A 214 -3.64 -21.73 2.57
CA VAL A 214 -3.53 -22.51 3.80
C VAL A 214 -4.84 -23.25 4.02
N PRO A 215 -4.86 -24.58 3.85
CA PRO A 215 -6.03 -25.38 4.17
C PRO A 215 -6.19 -25.57 5.69
N LEU A 216 -7.42 -25.76 6.14
CA LEU A 216 -7.74 -26.03 7.54
C LEU A 216 -7.19 -27.38 8.03
N SER A 217 -7.22 -28.39 7.15
CA SER A 217 -6.75 -29.74 7.41
C SER A 217 -5.88 -30.24 6.26
N ALA A 218 -4.98 -31.17 6.56
CA ALA A 218 -4.12 -31.76 5.55
C ALA A 218 -4.94 -32.70 4.66
N PRO A 219 -4.90 -32.56 3.32
CA PRO A 219 -5.45 -33.55 2.42
C PRO A 219 -4.84 -34.95 2.67
N PRO A 220 -5.56 -36.04 2.36
CA PRO A 220 -4.99 -37.39 2.41
C PRO A 220 -3.67 -37.48 1.63
N ASN A 221 -2.70 -38.21 2.16
CA ASN A 221 -1.36 -38.41 1.58
C ASN A 221 -0.50 -37.13 1.45
N SER A 222 -0.83 -36.06 2.18
CA SER A 222 0.02 -34.86 2.20
C SER A 222 1.38 -35.14 2.83
N PRO A 223 2.46 -34.52 2.33
CA PRO A 223 3.78 -34.66 2.93
C PRO A 223 3.82 -34.11 4.37
N PRO A 224 4.71 -34.60 5.25
CA PRO A 224 4.81 -34.11 6.64
C PRO A 224 5.10 -32.61 6.76
N SER A 225 5.69 -32.00 5.74
CA SER A 225 5.98 -30.56 5.67
C SER A 225 4.78 -29.72 5.20
N PHE A 226 3.61 -30.33 4.97
CA PHE A 226 2.43 -29.63 4.48
C PHE A 226 1.87 -28.69 5.54
N ILE A 227 1.67 -27.43 5.18
CA ILE A 227 1.31 -26.37 6.13
C ILE A 227 -0.20 -26.18 6.15
N THR A 228 -0.81 -26.48 7.28
CA THR A 228 -2.24 -26.28 7.57
C THR A 228 -2.44 -25.44 8.83
N GLY A 229 -3.62 -24.86 9.00
CA GLY A 229 -3.98 -24.16 10.23
C GLY A 229 -5.27 -23.34 10.14
N PRO A 230 -5.75 -22.84 11.29
CA PRO A 230 -6.91 -21.95 11.33
C PRO A 230 -6.60 -20.63 10.62
N TYR A 231 -7.65 -19.88 10.28
CA TYR A 231 -7.50 -18.53 9.76
C TYR A 231 -6.77 -17.64 10.75
N LEU A 232 -5.82 -16.84 10.25
CA LEU A 232 -5.05 -15.87 11.01
C LEU A 232 -5.20 -14.48 10.39
N SER A 233 -5.25 -13.44 11.22
CA SER A 233 -5.13 -12.04 10.75
C SER A 233 -3.74 -11.79 10.15
N ALA A 234 -3.56 -10.69 9.41
CA ALA A 234 -2.29 -10.39 8.73
C ALA A 234 -1.07 -10.37 9.67
N VAL A 235 -1.20 -9.80 10.87
CA VAL A 235 -0.14 -9.78 11.89
C VAL A 235 0.15 -11.19 12.40
N GLN A 236 -0.89 -11.93 12.80
CA GLN A 236 -0.73 -13.30 13.32
C GLN A 236 -0.17 -14.25 12.27
N ALA A 237 -0.60 -14.14 11.01
CA ALA A 237 -0.09 -14.95 9.91
C ALA A 237 1.40 -14.67 9.66
N LEU A 238 1.83 -13.41 9.71
CA LEU A 238 3.24 -13.08 9.61
C LEU A 238 4.05 -13.71 10.76
N GLU A 239 3.55 -13.67 12.00
CA GLU A 239 4.29 -14.18 13.16
C GLU A 239 4.28 -15.70 13.28
N GLN A 240 3.19 -16.37 12.87
CA GLN A 240 2.97 -17.80 13.11
C GLN A 240 3.07 -18.67 11.86
N LEU A 241 2.59 -18.19 10.70
CA LEU A 241 2.62 -18.96 9.45
C LEU A 241 3.97 -18.79 8.74
N PHE A 242 4.47 -17.56 8.62
CA PHE A 242 5.68 -17.29 7.84
C PHE A 242 6.91 -18.10 8.28
N PRO A 243 7.19 -18.30 9.59
CA PRO A 243 8.28 -19.17 10.03
C PRO A 243 8.13 -20.64 9.63
N ARG A 244 6.90 -21.12 9.40
CA ARG A 244 6.65 -22.47 8.90
C ARG A 244 6.94 -22.59 7.40
N LEU A 245 6.66 -21.53 6.65
CA LEU A 245 6.97 -21.42 5.22
C LEU A 245 8.47 -21.23 4.97
N ALA A 246 9.16 -20.55 5.87
CA ALA A 246 10.60 -20.30 5.80
C ALA A 246 11.27 -20.67 7.15
N PRO A 247 11.62 -21.95 7.39
CA PRO A 247 12.14 -22.44 8.68
C PRO A 247 13.44 -21.79 9.17
N ASN A 248 14.18 -21.17 8.25
CA ASN A 248 15.38 -20.37 8.51
C ASN A 248 15.07 -18.97 9.08
N VAL A 249 13.82 -18.52 8.97
CA VAL A 249 13.30 -17.28 9.57
C VAL A 249 12.63 -17.61 10.89
N ARG A 250 13.10 -16.99 11.98
CA ARG A 250 12.61 -17.23 13.35
C ARG A 250 12.40 -15.93 14.10
N ASN A 251 11.66 -16.01 15.22
CA ASN A 251 11.45 -14.91 16.17
C ASN A 251 10.94 -13.63 15.49
N ILE A 252 9.99 -13.77 14.57
CA ILE A 252 9.33 -12.62 13.95
C ILE A 252 8.56 -11.87 15.04
N ARG A 253 8.76 -10.56 15.13
CA ARG A 253 8.05 -9.66 16.04
C ARG A 253 7.64 -8.40 15.32
N VAL A 254 6.33 -8.16 15.21
CA VAL A 254 5.83 -6.91 14.63
C VAL A 254 6.11 -5.75 15.59
N ARG A 255 6.93 -4.80 15.13
CA ARG A 255 7.28 -3.60 15.90
C ARG A 255 6.18 -2.54 15.76
N ARG A 256 5.64 -2.39 14.55
CA ARG A 256 4.64 -1.36 14.24
C ARG A 256 3.82 -1.73 13.01
N VAL A 257 2.51 -1.49 13.09
CA VAL A 257 1.64 -1.38 11.92
C VAL A 257 1.82 0.02 11.33
N LEU A 258 2.47 0.13 10.18
CA LEU A 258 2.72 1.42 9.51
C LEU A 258 1.44 1.95 8.86
N ARG A 259 0.64 1.05 8.30
CA ARG A 259 -0.69 1.31 7.76
C ARG A 259 -1.53 0.07 7.88
N ASP A 260 -2.79 0.24 8.25
CA ASP A 260 -3.77 -0.82 8.33
C ASP A 260 -4.72 -0.79 7.12
N ALA A 261 -5.36 -1.92 6.82
CA ALA A 261 -6.31 -2.11 5.72
C ALA A 261 -5.83 -1.59 4.34
N ILE A 262 -4.54 -1.78 4.02
CA ILE A 262 -3.95 -1.23 2.79
C ILE A 262 -4.37 -1.93 1.50
N LEU A 263 -4.89 -3.15 1.61
CA LEU A 263 -5.50 -3.91 0.53
C LEU A 263 -6.95 -4.18 0.95
N PRO A 264 -7.90 -3.28 0.63
CA PRO A 264 -9.26 -3.34 1.15
C PRO A 264 -10.08 -4.52 0.62
N SER A 265 -9.63 -5.16 -0.46
CA SER A 265 -10.24 -6.40 -0.96
C SER A 265 -9.96 -7.61 -0.06
N PHE A 266 -8.96 -7.55 0.81
CA PHE A 266 -8.60 -8.63 1.73
C PHE A 266 -9.35 -8.51 3.06
N THR A 267 -9.66 -9.62 3.72
CA THR A 267 -10.29 -9.61 5.05
C THR A 267 -9.42 -8.92 6.11
N SER A 268 -8.11 -9.15 6.09
CA SER A 268 -7.14 -8.46 6.95
C SER A 268 -5.93 -8.07 6.12
N SER A 269 -5.47 -6.84 6.21
CA SER A 269 -4.24 -6.42 5.51
C SER A 269 -3.54 -5.28 6.23
N GLY A 270 -2.21 -5.22 6.11
CA GLY A 270 -1.43 -4.17 6.73
C GLY A 270 -0.03 -4.06 6.14
N MET A 271 0.55 -2.86 6.25
CA MET A 271 1.97 -2.63 6.04
C MET A 271 2.67 -2.69 7.39
N LEU A 272 3.50 -3.69 7.60
CA LEU A 272 4.09 -4.05 8.89
C LEU A 272 5.59 -3.78 8.88
N LEU A 273 6.09 -3.14 9.94
CA LEU A 273 7.51 -3.09 10.28
C LEU A 273 7.77 -4.12 11.37
N PHE A 274 8.72 -5.01 11.14
CA PHE A 274 8.97 -6.15 12.03
C PHE A 274 10.46 -6.49 12.10
N ASP A 275 10.84 -7.12 13.20
CA ASP A 275 12.17 -7.68 13.42
C ASP A 275 12.10 -9.19 13.36
N TYR A 276 13.18 -9.83 12.91
CA TYR A 276 13.27 -11.29 12.83
C TYR A 276 14.73 -11.75 12.86
N ARG A 277 14.94 -13.07 12.96
CA ARG A 277 16.25 -13.70 12.79
C ARG A 277 16.25 -14.57 11.54
N LEU A 278 17.25 -14.39 10.69
CA LEU A 278 17.52 -15.25 9.54
C LEU A 278 18.88 -15.91 9.76
N ASN A 279 18.90 -17.24 9.85
CA ASN A 279 20.11 -18.02 10.17
C ASN A 279 20.84 -17.47 11.42
N GLY A 280 20.08 -17.14 12.47
CA GLY A 280 20.61 -16.59 13.73
C GLY A 280 21.00 -15.11 13.72
N ARG A 281 21.17 -14.49 12.54
CA ARG A 281 21.48 -13.05 12.40
C ARG A 281 20.21 -12.21 12.57
N PRO A 282 20.25 -11.05 13.26
CA PRO A 282 19.09 -10.15 13.37
C PRO A 282 18.85 -9.33 12.10
N TRP A 283 17.58 -9.18 11.74
CA TRP A 283 17.10 -8.46 10.56
C TRP A 283 15.89 -7.60 10.91
N THR A 284 15.70 -6.54 10.12
CA THR A 284 14.49 -5.72 10.14
C THR A 284 13.86 -5.77 8.75
N GLY A 285 12.55 -5.99 8.72
CA GLY A 285 11.76 -6.10 7.51
C GLY A 285 10.60 -5.11 7.47
N VAL A 286 10.18 -4.78 6.25
CA VAL A 286 8.91 -4.11 6.01
C VAL A 286 8.17 -4.86 4.91
N ALA A 287 6.90 -5.18 5.17
CA ALA A 287 6.09 -5.96 4.25
C ALA A 287 4.65 -5.50 4.25
N THR A 288 4.01 -5.60 3.10
CA THR A 288 2.57 -5.72 2.98
C THR A 288 2.22 -7.18 3.22
N VAL A 289 1.38 -7.42 4.22
CA VAL A 289 0.82 -8.73 4.52
C VAL A 289 -0.68 -8.63 4.43
N ALA A 290 -1.31 -9.63 3.84
CA ALA A 290 -2.77 -9.71 3.79
C ALA A 290 -3.24 -11.15 3.92
N THR A 291 -4.42 -11.33 4.49
CA THR A 291 -5.10 -12.61 4.59
C THR A 291 -6.56 -12.47 4.24
N ASP A 292 -7.11 -13.52 3.64
CA ASP A 292 -8.53 -13.60 3.32
C ASP A 292 -9.19 -14.76 4.04
N HIS A 293 -10.36 -14.48 4.60
CA HIS A 293 -11.12 -15.48 5.31
C HIS A 293 -11.66 -16.57 4.39
N LEU A 294 -11.87 -17.74 4.97
CA LEU A 294 -12.19 -18.97 4.25
C LEU A 294 -13.51 -18.89 3.48
N SER A 295 -14.43 -18.05 3.98
CA SER A 295 -15.72 -17.74 3.35
C SER A 295 -15.61 -17.16 1.94
N LYS A 296 -14.43 -16.69 1.52
CA LYS A 296 -14.20 -16.21 0.16
C LYS A 296 -13.76 -17.30 -0.83
N PHE A 297 -13.27 -18.44 -0.34
CA PHE A 297 -12.56 -19.44 -1.15
C PHE A 297 -12.95 -20.87 -0.78
N SER A 298 -14.25 -21.17 -0.74
CA SER A 298 -14.84 -22.51 -0.49
C SER A 298 -14.91 -23.01 0.96
N ASN A 299 -14.64 -22.19 1.97
CA ASN A 299 -14.65 -22.54 3.40
C ASN A 299 -13.56 -23.54 3.87
N PHE A 300 -12.80 -24.16 2.96
CA PHE A 300 -11.77 -25.16 3.31
C PHE A 300 -10.35 -24.61 3.38
N LEU A 301 -10.10 -23.45 2.78
CA LEU A 301 -8.79 -22.81 2.75
C LEU A 301 -8.92 -21.30 2.91
N TRP A 302 -7.87 -20.68 3.45
CA TRP A 302 -7.71 -19.24 3.50
C TRP A 302 -6.44 -18.84 2.76
N ASN A 303 -6.37 -17.60 2.27
CA ASN A 303 -5.22 -17.11 1.52
C ASN A 303 -4.30 -16.28 2.41
N PHE A 304 -3.00 -16.48 2.26
CA PHE A 304 -1.95 -15.63 2.80
C PHE A 304 -1.20 -14.95 1.66
N TYR A 305 -1.05 -13.63 1.75
CA TYR A 305 -0.29 -12.81 0.82
C TYR A 305 0.85 -12.09 1.54
N TYR A 306 2.02 -12.09 0.92
CA TYR A 306 3.22 -11.40 1.39
C TYR A 306 3.93 -10.68 0.25
N SER A 307 4.29 -9.43 0.47
CA SER A 307 5.18 -8.68 -0.39
C SER A 307 6.03 -7.75 0.47
N GLY A 308 7.36 -7.88 0.44
CA GLY A 308 8.20 -7.16 1.38
C GLY A 308 9.69 -7.25 1.11
N ILE A 309 10.43 -6.50 1.92
CA ILE A 309 11.89 -6.40 1.89
C ILE A 309 12.45 -6.56 3.30
N GLY A 310 13.72 -6.96 3.39
CA GLY A 310 14.45 -7.07 4.65
C GLY A 310 15.91 -6.71 4.50
N VAL A 311 16.48 -6.14 5.56
CA VAL A 311 17.92 -5.87 5.67
C VAL A 311 18.43 -6.37 7.03
N PRO A 312 19.70 -6.82 7.11
CA PRO A 312 20.30 -7.11 8.40
C PRO A 312 20.30 -5.87 9.30
N ALA A 313 20.09 -6.06 10.60
CA ALA A 313 20.16 -4.96 11.55
C ALA A 313 21.53 -4.26 11.48
N GLY A 314 21.54 -2.93 11.54
CA GLY A 314 22.76 -2.11 11.39
C GLY A 314 23.23 -1.91 9.95
N SER A 315 22.52 -2.40 8.94
CA SER A 315 22.86 -2.16 7.53
C SER A 315 22.71 -0.69 7.12
N SER A 316 23.45 -0.28 6.10
CA SER A 316 23.34 1.07 5.53
C SER A 316 21.91 1.35 5.02
N PRO A 317 21.32 2.52 5.33
CA PRO A 317 20.01 2.92 4.82
C PRO A 317 19.88 2.86 3.29
N ALA A 318 20.99 3.04 2.58
CA ALA A 318 21.08 2.93 1.12
C ALA A 318 20.56 1.61 0.56
N VAL A 319 20.77 0.50 1.28
CA VAL A 319 20.30 -0.82 0.86
C VAL A 319 18.78 -0.88 0.96
N GLY A 320 18.21 -0.45 2.09
CA GLY A 320 16.76 -0.38 2.29
C GLY A 320 16.09 0.51 1.24
N VAL A 321 16.66 1.68 0.93
CA VAL A 321 16.13 2.57 -0.12
C VAL A 321 16.19 1.92 -1.50
N GLY A 322 17.28 1.22 -1.84
CA GLY A 322 17.38 0.48 -3.11
C GLY A 322 16.36 -0.66 -3.21
N LEU A 323 16.16 -1.42 -2.14
CA LEU A 323 15.15 -2.48 -2.07
C LEU A 323 13.72 -1.93 -2.13
N LEU A 324 13.45 -0.78 -1.52
CA LEU A 324 12.15 -0.10 -1.67
C LEU A 324 11.90 0.36 -3.11
N ARG A 325 12.93 0.83 -3.82
CA ARG A 325 12.82 1.16 -5.25
C ARG A 325 12.54 -0.09 -6.09
N SER A 326 13.21 -1.19 -5.79
CA SER A 326 12.95 -2.51 -6.39
C SER A 326 11.48 -2.92 -6.17
N TRP A 327 11.00 -2.88 -4.93
CA TRP A 327 9.62 -3.23 -4.60
C TRP A 327 8.59 -2.36 -5.33
N ARG A 328 8.81 -1.04 -5.43
CA ARG A 328 7.90 -0.13 -6.14
C ARG A 328 7.87 -0.33 -7.65
N SER A 329 8.92 -0.92 -8.22
CA SER A 329 9.01 -1.18 -9.66
C SER A 329 8.44 -2.54 -10.07
N TRP A 330 8.04 -3.36 -9.10
CA TRP A 330 7.47 -4.67 -9.39
C TRP A 330 6.10 -4.54 -10.06
N ASP A 331 5.96 -5.19 -11.20
CA ASP A 331 4.74 -5.27 -12.00
C ASP A 331 4.42 -6.75 -12.31
N PRO A 332 3.36 -7.33 -11.72
CA PRO A 332 2.91 -8.70 -11.98
C PRO A 332 1.87 -8.80 -13.12
N SER A 333 1.69 -7.76 -13.94
CA SER A 333 0.67 -7.70 -15.00
C SER A 333 0.69 -8.91 -15.94
N GLY A 334 1.87 -9.43 -16.28
CA GLY A 334 2.02 -10.62 -17.13
C GLY A 334 1.36 -11.87 -16.55
N ALA A 335 1.54 -12.13 -15.26
CA ALA A 335 0.95 -13.27 -14.56
C ALA A 335 -0.57 -13.10 -14.39
N ILE A 336 -1.04 -11.87 -14.13
CA ILE A 336 -2.47 -11.56 -14.09
C ILE A 336 -3.10 -11.86 -15.45
N ALA A 337 -2.50 -11.37 -16.54
CA ALA A 337 -2.98 -11.62 -17.89
C ALA A 337 -2.96 -13.11 -18.28
N ALA A 338 -1.95 -13.87 -17.82
CA ALA A 338 -1.90 -15.32 -18.02
C ALA A 338 -3.05 -16.04 -17.28
N ARG A 339 -3.31 -15.69 -16.02
CA ARG A 339 -4.42 -16.25 -15.23
C ARG A 339 -5.78 -15.92 -15.83
N THR A 340 -5.98 -14.68 -16.31
CA THR A 340 -7.22 -14.28 -16.99
C THR A 340 -7.44 -15.10 -18.27
N ARG A 341 -6.40 -15.32 -19.08
CA ARG A 341 -6.51 -16.17 -20.28
C ARG A 341 -6.84 -17.62 -19.95
N ALA A 342 -6.21 -18.18 -18.93
CA ALA A 342 -6.50 -19.54 -18.48
C ALA A 342 -7.94 -19.69 -17.96
N ALA A 343 -8.45 -18.71 -17.21
CA ALA A 343 -9.83 -18.70 -16.74
C ALA A 343 -10.84 -18.63 -17.89
N ILE A 344 -10.58 -17.80 -18.91
CA ILE A 344 -11.42 -17.73 -20.12
C ILE A 344 -11.43 -19.08 -20.85
N ALA A 345 -10.27 -19.73 -21.00
CA ALA A 345 -10.18 -21.03 -21.64
C ALA A 345 -11.02 -22.10 -20.89
N LEU A 346 -10.95 -22.14 -19.56
CA LEU A 346 -11.74 -23.07 -18.75
C LEU A 346 -13.26 -22.82 -18.86
N ILE A 347 -13.67 -21.55 -18.92
CA ILE A 347 -15.09 -21.19 -19.12
C ILE A 347 -15.57 -21.68 -20.49
N ASN A 348 -14.75 -21.52 -21.53
CA ASN A 348 -15.09 -21.98 -22.87
C ASN A 348 -15.21 -23.51 -22.92
N GLU A 349 -14.25 -24.24 -22.34
CA GLU A 349 -14.31 -25.71 -22.23
C GLU A 349 -15.55 -26.17 -21.46
N THR A 350 -15.88 -25.50 -20.36
CA THR A 350 -17.10 -25.79 -19.60
C THR A 350 -18.35 -25.59 -20.45
N ASN A 351 -18.44 -24.48 -21.20
CA ASN A 351 -19.57 -24.20 -22.09
C ASN A 351 -19.71 -25.27 -23.19
N GLU A 352 -18.60 -25.74 -23.77
CA GLU A 352 -18.59 -26.82 -24.76
C GLU A 352 -19.14 -28.12 -24.17
N ILE A 353 -18.70 -28.51 -22.96
CA ILE A 353 -19.21 -29.71 -22.27
C ILE A 353 -20.72 -29.57 -21.98
N TRP A 354 -21.18 -28.39 -21.57
CA TRP A 354 -22.60 -28.11 -21.35
C TRP A 354 -23.42 -28.24 -22.63
N GLN A 355 -22.93 -27.70 -23.75
CA GLN A 355 -23.59 -27.84 -25.06
C GLN A 355 -23.68 -29.30 -25.47
N GLN A 356 -22.58 -30.06 -25.40
CA GLN A 356 -22.56 -31.49 -25.72
C GLN A 356 -23.55 -32.29 -24.85
N THR A 357 -23.63 -31.96 -23.56
CA THR A 357 -24.57 -32.60 -22.63
C THR A 357 -26.03 -32.28 -22.98
N ASN A 358 -26.33 -31.04 -23.36
CA ASN A 358 -27.67 -30.63 -23.79
C ASN A 358 -28.07 -31.28 -25.11
N GLU A 359 -27.17 -31.35 -26.09
CA GLU A 359 -27.40 -32.04 -27.36
C GLU A 359 -27.64 -33.54 -27.15
N PHE A 360 -26.87 -34.16 -26.25
CA PHE A 360 -27.12 -35.55 -25.86
C PHE A 360 -28.51 -35.71 -25.23
N ARG A 361 -28.89 -34.86 -24.27
CA ARG A 361 -30.21 -34.90 -23.63
C ARG A 361 -31.36 -34.69 -24.63
N SER A 362 -31.22 -33.75 -25.56
CA SER A 362 -32.21 -33.51 -26.62
C SER A 362 -32.39 -34.75 -27.49
N ARG A 363 -31.29 -35.34 -27.97
CA ARG A 363 -31.33 -36.57 -28.78
C ARG A 363 -32.01 -37.72 -28.05
N ILE A 364 -31.69 -37.92 -26.77
CA ILE A 364 -32.32 -38.97 -25.95
C ILE A 364 -33.79 -38.68 -25.70
N ALA A 365 -34.18 -37.42 -25.44
CA ALA A 365 -35.58 -37.05 -25.22
C ALA A 365 -36.45 -37.22 -26.47
N ASP A 366 -35.94 -36.80 -27.64
CA ASP A 366 -36.60 -37.00 -28.93
C ASP A 366 -36.77 -38.51 -29.22
N GLN A 367 -35.74 -39.30 -28.91
CA GLN A 367 -35.78 -40.74 -29.08
C GLN A 367 -36.76 -41.42 -28.12
N GLN A 368 -36.76 -41.07 -26.83
CA GLN A 368 -37.73 -41.60 -25.87
C GLN A 368 -39.17 -41.25 -26.26
N SER A 369 -39.40 -40.02 -26.73
CA SER A 369 -40.72 -39.59 -27.21
C SER A 369 -41.18 -40.44 -28.40
N ARG A 370 -40.26 -40.77 -29.32
CA ARG A 370 -40.53 -41.67 -30.45
C ARG A 370 -40.80 -43.10 -29.99
N ASP A 371 -39.96 -43.66 -29.12
CA ASP A 371 -40.09 -45.03 -28.64
C ASP A 371 -41.44 -45.23 -27.91
N VAL A 372 -41.83 -44.25 -27.07
CA VAL A 372 -43.14 -44.21 -26.42
C VAL A 372 -44.26 -44.08 -27.46
N GLY A 373 -44.11 -43.23 -28.47
CA GLY A 373 -45.07 -43.09 -29.57
C GLY A 373 -45.32 -44.37 -30.36
N CYS A 374 -44.26 -45.11 -30.70
CA CYS A 374 -44.36 -46.41 -31.37
C CYS A 374 -45.02 -47.46 -30.46
N LEU A 375 -44.68 -47.49 -29.17
CA LEU A 375 -45.30 -48.38 -28.19
C LEU A 375 -46.82 -48.13 -28.06
N LEU A 376 -47.22 -46.85 -27.92
CA LEU A 376 -48.63 -46.46 -27.83
C LEU A 376 -49.43 -46.78 -29.12
N SER A 377 -48.74 -46.87 -30.26
CA SER A 377 -49.33 -47.26 -31.55
C SER A 377 -49.41 -48.78 -31.76
N GLY A 378 -49.05 -49.59 -30.77
CA GLY A 378 -49.18 -51.06 -30.81
C GLY A 378 -47.98 -51.80 -31.42
N TYR A 379 -46.84 -51.13 -31.62
CA TYR A 379 -45.60 -51.78 -32.04
C TYR A 379 -44.81 -52.26 -30.80
N TYR A 380 -44.73 -53.57 -30.60
CA TYR A 380 -44.13 -54.19 -29.41
C TYR A 380 -42.63 -54.49 -29.52
N ILE A 381 -42.07 -54.40 -30.72
CA ILE A 381 -40.65 -54.68 -31.00
C ILE A 381 -40.06 -53.43 -31.65
N ILE A 382 -39.38 -52.61 -30.84
CA ILE A 382 -38.51 -51.54 -31.35
C ILE A 382 -37.10 -52.13 -31.39
N GLU A 383 -36.86 -53.06 -32.31
CA GLU A 383 -35.49 -53.48 -32.66
C GLU A 383 -34.87 -52.40 -33.54
N ASP A 384 -34.61 -51.23 -32.95
CA ASP A 384 -33.90 -50.16 -33.63
C ASP A 384 -32.39 -50.45 -33.60
N ASN A 385 -31.96 -51.28 -34.56
CA ASN A 385 -30.56 -51.58 -34.78
C ASN A 385 -29.79 -50.37 -35.32
N ALA A 386 -30.45 -49.26 -35.69
CA ALA A 386 -29.78 -48.05 -36.15
C ALA A 386 -28.78 -47.52 -35.11
N ARG A 387 -29.05 -47.76 -33.80
CA ARG A 387 -28.13 -47.48 -32.69
C ARG A 387 -26.78 -48.15 -32.84
N ARG A 388 -26.75 -49.40 -33.30
CA ARG A 388 -25.51 -50.18 -33.47
C ARG A 388 -24.67 -49.66 -34.63
N TYR A 389 -25.30 -49.05 -35.63
CA TYR A 389 -24.68 -48.68 -36.91
C TYR A 389 -24.58 -47.17 -37.16
N GLY A 390 -25.07 -46.33 -36.24
CA GLY A 390 -25.05 -44.87 -36.39
C GLY A 390 -25.92 -44.34 -37.53
N LEU A 391 -27.02 -45.03 -37.85
CA LEU A 391 -27.90 -44.71 -38.98
C LEU A 391 -29.11 -43.83 -38.55
N PRO A 392 -29.74 -43.08 -39.48
CA PRO A 392 -30.95 -42.31 -39.17
C PRO A 392 -32.08 -43.22 -38.68
N PRO A 393 -32.90 -42.78 -37.72
CA PRO A 393 -33.91 -43.65 -37.12
C PRO A 393 -35.13 -43.83 -38.04
N LEU A 394 -35.54 -45.08 -38.28
CA LEU A 394 -36.60 -45.48 -39.24
C LEU A 394 -38.00 -45.47 -38.64
N ASP A 395 -39.04 -45.26 -39.47
CA ASP A 395 -40.45 -45.24 -39.05
C ASP A 395 -40.85 -46.48 -38.24
N CYS A 396 -41.86 -46.36 -37.35
CA CYS A 396 -42.25 -47.46 -36.45
C CYS A 396 -42.50 -48.76 -37.25
N GLY A 397 -41.84 -49.86 -36.84
CA GLY A 397 -41.95 -51.16 -37.50
C GLY A 397 -40.95 -51.43 -38.63
N GLN A 398 -40.03 -50.51 -38.92
CA GLN A 398 -38.95 -50.71 -39.89
C GLN A 398 -37.63 -51.05 -39.19
N ILE A 399 -36.83 -51.92 -39.81
CA ILE A 399 -35.50 -52.33 -39.32
C ILE A 399 -34.45 -52.17 -40.42
N TYR A 400 -33.22 -51.84 -40.04
CA TYR A 400 -32.07 -51.99 -40.93
C TYR A 400 -31.66 -53.46 -40.97
N THR A 401 -31.54 -54.02 -42.16
CA THR A 401 -30.96 -55.34 -42.40
C THR A 401 -29.60 -55.19 -43.08
N GLU A 402 -28.62 -56.01 -42.67
CA GLU A 402 -27.38 -56.15 -43.43
C GLU A 402 -27.72 -56.78 -44.80
N ARG A 403 -27.09 -56.28 -45.86
CA ARG A 403 -27.28 -56.79 -47.21
C ARG A 403 -26.25 -57.90 -47.42
N ASP A 404 -26.71 -59.13 -47.62
CA ASP A 404 -25.88 -60.30 -47.93
C ASP A 404 -25.02 -60.11 -49.19
#